data_AF-A0A1F8M2G5-F1
#
_entry.id   AF-A0A1F8M2G5-F1
#
_cell.length_a   1.000
_cell.length_b   1.000
_cell.length_c   1.000
_cell.angle_alpha   90.00
_cell.angle_beta   90.00
_cell.angle_gamma   90.00
#
_symmetry.space_group_name_H-M   'P 1'
#
loop_
_entity.id
_entity.type
_entity.pdbx_description
1 polymer ?
#
loop_
_entity_poly.entity_id
_entity_poly.type
_entity_poly.pdbx_seq_one_letter_code
_entity_poly.pdbx_strand_id
1 'polypeptide(L)' 'MPETRHLDFIGKLNNASLPTRYPSDIRQAIMEYTEEVARDYLQQTEEVATWLKTRPSLIE' A
#
# COMPACT_ATOMS: atom_id res chain seq x y z
N MET A 1 -9.40 14.05 5.51
CA MET A 1 -8.24 14.90 5.11
C MET A 1 -7.29 14.07 4.28
N PRO A 2 -6.54 14.64 3.31
CA PRO A 2 -5.59 13.90 2.47
C PRO A 2 -4.58 13.08 3.30
N GLU A 3 -4.12 13.65 4.41
CA GLU A 3 -3.15 13.03 5.32
C GLU A 3 -3.69 11.78 6.01
N THR A 4 -4.97 11.78 6.43
CA THR A 4 -5.63 10.59 7.00
C THR A 4 -5.67 9.44 5.99
N ARG A 5 -6.05 9.74 4.73
CA ARG A 5 -6.12 8.73 3.66
C ARG A 5 -4.75 8.11 3.35
N HIS A 6 -3.69 8.93 3.35
CA HIS A 6 -2.33 8.43 3.14
C HIS A 6 -1.86 7.52 4.29
N LEU A 7 -2.14 7.89 5.54
CA LEU A 7 -1.82 7.06 6.70
C LEU A 7 -2.62 5.74 6.71
N ASP A 8 -3.91 5.79 6.37
CA ASP A 8 -4.75 4.59 6.24
C ASP A 8 -4.20 3.64 5.17
N PHE A 9 -3.79 4.18 4.02
CA PHE A 9 -3.17 3.38 2.96
C PHE A 9 -1.83 2.78 3.38
N ILE A 10 -0.97 3.53 4.08
CA ILE A 10 0.29 2.98 4.61
C ILE A 10 0.00 1.79 5.55
N GLY A 11 -1.02 1.89 6.40
CA GLY A 11 -1.48 0.79 7.24
C GLY A 11 -1.95 -0.42 6.40
N LYS A 12 -2.76 -0.19 5.37
CA LYS A 12 -3.21 -1.22 4.42
C LYS A 12 -2.03 -1.91 3.71
N LEU A 13 -1.04 -1.13 3.27
CA LEU A 13 0.16 -1.63 2.60
C LEU A 13 1.00 -2.50 3.53
N ASN A 14 1.19 -2.08 4.79
CA ASN A 14 1.90 -2.87 5.79
C ASN A 14 1.22 -4.24 6.04
N ASN A 15 -0.11 -4.25 6.13
CA ASN A 15 -0.88 -5.49 6.31
C ASN A 15 -0.78 -6.44 5.12
N ALA A 16 -0.62 -5.91 3.90
CA ALA A 16 -0.41 -6.72 2.71
C ALA A 16 1.01 -7.33 2.60
N SER A 17 1.98 -6.81 3.36
CA SER A 17 3.40 -7.17 3.19
C SER A 17 3.72 -8.63 3.51
N LEU A 18 3.08 -9.24 4.50
CA LEU A 18 3.28 -10.65 4.86
C LEU A 18 2.53 -11.60 3.92
N PRO A 19 1.21 -11.48 3.72
CA PRO A 19 0.45 -12.43 2.90
C PRO A 19 0.88 -12.45 1.42
N THR A 20 1.44 -11.34 0.90
CA THR A 20 1.97 -11.31 -0.48
C THR A 20 3.32 -12.04 -0.63
N ARG A 21 4.10 -12.18 0.44
CA ARG A 21 5.40 -12.89 0.41
C ARG A 21 5.29 -14.34 0.87
N TYR A 22 4.49 -14.57 1.90
CA TYR A 22 4.32 -15.86 2.57
C TYR A 22 2.83 -16.13 2.81
N PRO A 23 2.05 -16.43 1.75
CA PRO A 23 0.64 -16.71 1.92
C PRO A 23 0.44 -18.01 2.70
N SER A 24 -0.45 -17.99 3.69
CA SER A 24 -0.95 -19.20 4.34
C SER A 24 -1.78 -20.06 3.39
N ASP A 25 -2.48 -19.42 2.44
CA ASP A 25 -3.17 -20.05 1.31
C ASP A 25 -2.88 -19.29 0.01
N ILE A 26 -2.13 -19.92 -0.89
CA ILE A 26 -1.76 -19.34 -2.18
C ILE A 26 -2.96 -19.09 -3.10
N ARG A 27 -4.01 -19.92 -3.02
CA ARG A 27 -5.22 -19.75 -3.84
C ARG A 27 -5.97 -18.50 -3.42
N GLN A 28 -6.08 -18.28 -2.12
CA GLN A 28 -6.67 -17.06 -1.56
C GLN A 28 -5.87 -15.83 -1.98
N ALA A 29 -4.54 -15.86 -1.87
CA ALA A 29 -3.69 -14.75 -2.27
C ALA A 29 -3.85 -14.37 -3.76
N ILE A 30 -4.00 -15.34 -4.66
CA ILE A 30 -4.22 -15.08 -6.10
C ILE A 30 -5.58 -14.40 -6.34
N MET A 31 -6.62 -14.75 -5.57
CA MET A 31 -7.94 -14.12 -5.68
C MET A 31 -7.99 -12.72 -5.07
N GLU A 32 -7.22 -12.49 -4.00
CA GLU A 32 -7.21 -11.21 -3.27
C GLU A 32 -6.30 -10.16 -3.93
N TYR A 33 -5.16 -10.57 -4.48
CA TYR A 33 -4.17 -9.69 -5.11
C TYR A 33 -4.23 -9.79 -6.63
N THR A 34 -5.37 -9.40 -7.19
CA THR A 34 -5.56 -9.35 -8.65
C THR A 34 -4.73 -8.22 -9.28
N GLU A 35 -4.65 -8.22 -10.62
CA GLU A 35 -3.99 -7.13 -11.36
C GLU A 35 -4.61 -5.76 -11.04
N GLU A 36 -5.93 -5.69 -10.93
CA GLU A 36 -6.65 -4.46 -10.59
C GLU A 36 -6.23 -3.94 -9.20
N VAL A 37 -6.19 -4.83 -8.20
CA VAL A 37 -5.74 -4.50 -6.85
C VAL A 37 -4.28 -4.06 -6.86
N ALA A 38 -3.41 -4.74 -7.61
CA ALA A 38 -2.00 -4.36 -7.74
C ALA A 38 -1.83 -2.97 -8.38
N ARG A 39 -2.63 -2.63 -9.40
CA ARG A 39 -2.62 -1.30 -10.03
C ARG A 39 -3.11 -0.21 -9.08
N ASP A 40 -4.14 -0.47 -8.30
CA ASP A 40 -4.63 0.44 -7.26
C ASP A 40 -3.57 0.70 -6.18
N TYR A 41 -2.88 -0.35 -5.72
CA TYR A 41 -1.77 -0.23 -4.78
C TYR A 41 -0.60 0.57 -5.35
N LEU A 42 -0.26 0.37 -6.63
CA LEU A 42 0.79 1.13 -7.30
C LEU A 42 0.44 2.62 -7.33
N GLN A 43 -0.77 2.97 -7.80
CA GLN A 43 -1.21 4.37 -7.86
C GLN A 43 -1.17 5.04 -6.49
N GLN A 44 -1.73 4.41 -5.46
CA GLN A 44 -1.74 4.97 -4.11
C GLN A 44 -0.33 5.08 -3.51
N THR A 45 0.58 4.17 -3.87
CA THR A 45 1.99 4.26 -3.50
C THR A 45 2.66 5.47 -4.13
N GLU A 46 2.42 5.75 -5.42
CA GLU A 46 2.95 6.93 -6.11
C GLU A 46 2.42 8.24 -5.50
N GLU A 47 1.14 8.27 -5.14
CA GLU A 47 0.50 9.39 -4.43
C GLU A 47 1.16 9.62 -3.06
N VAL A 48 1.33 8.56 -2.25
CA VAL A 48 1.98 8.64 -0.93
C VAL A 48 3.46 9.04 -1.05
N ALA A 49 4.19 8.48 -2.00
CA ALA A 49 5.59 8.81 -2.23
C ALA A 49 5.77 10.30 -2.61
N THR A 50 4.85 10.83 -3.42
CA THR A 50 4.82 12.25 -3.76
C THR A 50 4.48 13.10 -2.54
N TRP A 51 3.46 12.72 -1.78
CA TRP A 51 3.06 13.39 -0.54
C TRP A 51 4.22 13.47 0.47
N LEU A 52 4.94 12.38 0.69
CA LEU A 52 6.12 12.32 1.58
C LEU A 52 7.23 13.27 1.11
N LYS A 53 7.56 13.27 -0.19
CA LYS A 53 8.59 14.15 -0.75
C LYS A 53 8.28 15.64 -0.59
N THR A 54 7.00 16.01 -0.51
CA THR A 54 6.59 17.41 -0.24
C THR A 54 6.69 17.81 1.23
N ARG A 55 7.05 16.88 2.13
CA ARG A 55 7.15 17.09 3.58
C ARG A 55 8.48 16.56 4.13
N PRO A 56 9.60 17.29 3.94
CA PRO A 56 10.92 16.86 4.39
C PRO A 56 10.99 16.55 5.89
N SER A 57 10.18 17.24 6.71
CA SER A 57 10.12 17.03 8.16
C SER A 57 9.53 15.68 8.63
N LEU A 58 9.07 14.83 7.71
CA LEU A 58 8.63 13.46 7.99
C LEU A 58 9.68 12.41 7.62
N ILE A 59 10.80 12.83 7.04
CA ILE A 59 11.90 11.98 6.55
C ILE A 59 13.13 12.06 7.49
N GLU A 60 13.19 13.08 8.35
CA GLU A 60 14.18 13.25 9.45
C GLU A 60 13.69 12.62 10.75
#